data_AF-A0AAV6U561-F1
#
_entry.id   AF-A0AAV6U561-F1
#
_cell.length_a   1.000
_cell.length_b   1.000
_cell.length_c   1.000
_cell.angle_alpha   90.00
_cell.angle_beta   90.00
_cell.angle_gamma   90.00
#
_symmetry.space_group_name_H-M   'P 1'
#
loop_
_entity.id
_entity.type
_entity.pdbx_description
1 polymer ?
#
loop_
_entity_poly.entity_id
_entity_poly.type
_entity_poly.pdbx_seq_one_letter_code
_entity_poly.pdbx_strand_id
1 'polypeptide(L)'
;MNPGPFGMAQNGVPFGDSAFVNDWMKIQGTVYKPPNEHPKRQIQGLNCSRSEVSGSRFWSFIQETCGHPSNFFRNCYVHNYCPISMMTETAKNITPADLKASEKKTLLEACDASLFKVMQLLQVSVVVGIGRFAEERARHVVNSFNLQSVRVVGIMHPSPINPAANKGWKEIVRMQLHDLGVLQFMVA
;
A
#
# COMPACT_ATOMS: atom_id res chain seq x y z
N MET A 1 -2.66 -2.80 -1.71
CA MET A 1 -3.91 -3.59 -1.63
C MET A 1 -4.12 -4.03 -0.19
N ASN A 2 -3.26 -4.92 0.31
CA ASN A 2 -3.22 -5.36 1.70
C ASN A 2 -1.76 -5.62 2.12
N PRO A 3 -1.47 -5.91 3.40
CA PRO A 3 -0.10 -6.09 3.88
C PRO A 3 0.65 -7.25 3.22
N GLY A 4 1.86 -6.97 2.74
CA GLY A 4 2.85 -8.00 2.40
C GLY A 4 3.47 -8.62 3.66
N PRO A 5 3.88 -9.90 3.62
CA PRO A 5 4.27 -10.67 4.81
C PRO A 5 5.56 -10.19 5.49
N PHE A 6 6.44 -9.50 4.75
CA PHE A 6 7.71 -8.96 5.28
C PHE A 6 7.71 -7.42 5.32
N GLY A 7 6.57 -6.80 4.99
CA GLY A 7 6.43 -5.35 4.97
C GLY A 7 5.52 -4.89 6.10
N MET A 8 4.37 -4.32 5.75
CA MET A 8 3.34 -3.85 6.69
C MET A 8 2.92 -4.92 7.72
N ALA A 9 2.94 -6.21 7.40
CA ALA A 9 2.61 -7.25 8.38
C ALA A 9 3.63 -7.31 9.54
N GLN A 10 4.86 -6.84 9.33
CA GLN A 10 5.94 -6.81 10.32
C GLN A 10 5.94 -5.51 11.12
N ASN A 11 5.60 -4.36 10.52
CA ASN A 11 5.82 -3.05 11.14
C ASN A 11 4.62 -2.10 11.12
N GLY A 12 3.49 -2.50 10.55
CA GLY A 12 2.27 -1.69 10.50
C GLY A 12 2.29 -0.54 9.48
N VAL A 13 3.40 -0.30 8.78
CA VAL A 13 3.51 0.77 7.77
C VAL A 13 3.15 0.24 6.39
N PRO A 14 2.22 0.86 5.63
CA PRO A 14 1.91 0.47 4.25
C PRO A 14 3.17 0.43 3.38
N PHE A 15 3.33 -0.64 2.58
CA PHE A 15 4.57 -0.88 1.82
C PHE A 15 5.84 -0.87 2.70
N GLY A 16 5.72 -1.09 4.01
CA GLY A 16 6.78 -0.82 4.96
C GLY A 16 7.91 -1.83 4.89
N ASP A 17 8.88 -1.63 4.01
CA ASP A 17 10.16 -2.29 4.14
C ASP A 17 10.90 -1.74 5.36
N SER A 18 11.37 -2.61 6.26
CA SER A 18 11.93 -2.22 7.56
C SER A 18 13.09 -1.24 7.45
N ALA A 19 13.93 -1.32 6.41
CA ALA A 19 15.04 -0.39 6.24
C ALA A 19 14.53 1.05 6.05
N PHE A 20 13.50 1.25 5.22
CA PHE A 20 12.92 2.59 5.01
C PHE A 20 12.10 3.07 6.20
N VAL A 21 11.37 2.17 6.85
CA VAL A 21 10.58 2.51 8.05
C VAL A 21 11.50 2.99 9.18
N ASN A 22 12.61 2.28 9.42
CA ASN A 22 13.58 2.61 10.47
C ASN A 22 14.48 3.79 10.09
N ASP A 23 15.13 3.72 8.92
CA ASP A 23 16.25 4.61 8.60
C ASP A 23 15.81 5.90 7.91
N TRP A 24 14.74 5.85 7.12
CA TRP A 24 14.25 7.02 6.39
C TRP A 24 13.10 7.71 7.14
N MET A 25 12.05 6.97 7.52
CA MET A 25 10.89 7.54 8.22
C MET A 25 11.11 7.74 9.72
N LYS A 26 12.15 7.12 10.30
CA LYS A 26 12.45 7.18 11.74
C LYS A 26 11.30 6.72 12.63
N ILE A 27 10.48 5.79 12.13
CA ILE A 27 9.39 5.21 12.92
C ILE A 27 9.97 4.15 13.84
N GLN A 28 9.68 4.30 15.14
CA GLN A 28 10.08 3.36 16.18
C GLN A 28 8.85 2.92 16.96
N GLY A 29 8.89 1.72 17.53
CA GLY A 29 7.79 1.20 18.32
C GLY A 29 7.96 -0.27 18.67
N THR A 30 7.05 -0.76 19.51
CA THR A 30 6.96 -2.18 19.84
C THR A 30 5.90 -2.83 18.97
N VAL A 31 6.26 -3.92 18.30
CA VAL A 31 5.32 -4.75 17.54
C VAL A 31 5.07 -6.04 18.30
N TYR A 32 3.82 -6.27 18.68
CA TYR A 32 3.39 -7.51 19.32
C TYR A 32 3.04 -8.57 18.28
N LYS A 33 3.01 -9.82 18.73
CA LYS A 33 2.73 -10.98 17.89
C LYS A 33 1.22 -11.26 17.83
N PRO A 34 0.71 -11.79 16.71
CA PRO A 34 -0.64 -12.33 16.67
C PRO A 34 -0.75 -13.55 17.59
N PRO A 35 -1.97 -13.93 18.05
CA PRO A 35 -2.16 -15.09 18.92
C PRO A 35 -1.63 -16.40 18.34
N ASN A 36 -1.67 -16.54 17.01
CA ASN A 36 -1.16 -17.70 16.29
C ASN A 36 -0.23 -17.25 15.17
N GLU A 37 0.98 -17.82 15.14
CA GLU A 37 1.97 -17.57 14.08
C GLU A 37 2.21 -18.84 13.28
N HIS A 38 2.14 -18.75 11.95
CA HIS A 38 2.65 -19.82 11.11
C HIS A 38 4.20 -19.80 11.16
N PRO A 39 4.91 -20.94 11.32
CA PRO A 39 6.38 -20.97 11.44
C PRO A 39 7.14 -20.26 10.31
N LYS A 40 6.64 -20.34 9.07
CA LYS A 40 7.18 -19.63 7.88
C LYS A 40 6.85 -18.13 7.81
N ARG A 41 6.07 -17.57 8.73
CA ARG A 41 5.53 -16.18 8.71
C ARG A 41 5.51 -15.56 10.11
N GLN A 42 6.58 -15.76 10.87
CA GLN A 42 6.74 -15.14 12.18
C GLN A 42 6.85 -13.62 12.05
N ILE A 43 6.28 -12.91 13.02
CA ILE A 43 6.39 -11.47 13.20
C ILE A 43 7.64 -11.19 14.03
N GLN A 44 8.58 -10.51 13.41
CA GLN A 44 9.85 -10.05 13.99
C GLN A 44 9.83 -8.56 14.28
N GLY A 45 8.74 -7.86 13.95
CA GLY A 45 8.61 -6.43 14.19
C GLY A 45 9.47 -5.59 13.23
N LEU A 46 9.88 -4.42 13.72
CA LEU A 46 10.81 -3.51 13.03
C LEU A 46 12.20 -4.12 12.79
N ASN A 47 12.54 -5.23 13.46
CA ASN A 47 13.80 -5.96 13.30
C ASN A 47 13.74 -7.06 12.24
N CYS A 48 12.65 -7.15 11.46
CA CYS A 48 12.57 -8.16 10.41
C CYS A 48 13.72 -7.99 9.40
N SER A 49 14.57 -9.01 9.27
CA SER A 49 15.75 -9.00 8.40
C SER A 49 15.43 -9.19 6.93
N ARG A 50 14.17 -9.54 6.61
CA ARG A 50 13.73 -9.77 5.24
C ARG A 50 13.23 -8.48 4.63
N SER A 51 13.76 -8.14 3.47
CA SER A 51 13.24 -7.04 2.66
C SER A 51 11.91 -7.40 1.99
N GLU A 52 11.02 -6.43 1.92
CA GLU A 52 9.79 -6.48 1.13
C GLU A 52 10.02 -5.73 -0.19
N VAL A 53 10.28 -6.47 -1.26
CA VAL A 53 10.73 -5.90 -2.55
C VAL A 53 9.81 -4.81 -3.10
N SER A 54 8.49 -4.96 -2.95
CA SER A 54 7.54 -3.96 -3.46
C SER A 54 7.64 -2.67 -2.64
N GLY A 55 7.76 -2.79 -1.33
CA GLY A 55 7.96 -1.71 -0.38
C GLY A 55 9.29 -1.01 -0.54
N SER A 56 10.38 -1.76 -0.70
CA SER A 56 11.71 -1.24 -1.03
C SER A 56 11.68 -0.41 -2.33
N ARG A 57 11.06 -0.93 -3.40
CA ARG A 57 10.90 -0.18 -4.65
C ARG A 57 10.06 1.08 -4.47
N PHE A 58 8.94 0.97 -3.76
CA PHE A 58 8.05 2.08 -3.49
C PHE A 58 8.76 3.19 -2.71
N TRP A 59 9.27 2.90 -1.51
CA TRP A 59 9.86 3.91 -0.65
C TRP A 59 11.20 4.44 -1.15
N SER A 60 12.00 3.65 -1.87
CA SER A 60 13.19 4.18 -2.54
C SER A 60 12.85 5.19 -3.63
N PHE A 61 11.80 4.96 -4.42
CA PHE A 61 11.32 5.94 -5.41
C PHE A 61 10.86 7.24 -4.74
N ILE A 62 10.12 7.13 -3.62
CA ILE A 62 9.68 8.31 -2.86
C ILE A 62 10.87 9.06 -2.28
N GLN A 63 11.83 8.36 -1.65
CA GLN A 63 13.04 8.95 -1.09
C GLN A 63 13.86 9.68 -2.17
N GLU A 64 14.08 9.05 -3.34
CA GLU A 64 14.82 9.66 -4.45
C GLU A 64 14.11 10.90 -5.02
N THR A 65 12.78 10.92 -4.97
CA THR A 65 11.98 12.01 -5.53
C THR A 65 11.80 13.17 -4.55
N CYS A 66 11.65 12.88 -3.26
CA CYS A 66 11.24 13.86 -2.26
C CYS A 66 12.36 14.21 -1.27
N GLY A 67 13.43 13.43 -1.20
CA GLY A 67 14.50 13.58 -0.23
C GLY A 67 14.04 13.20 1.18
N HIS A 68 13.46 14.14 1.91
CA HIS A 68 13.01 13.95 3.30
C HIS A 68 11.54 13.48 3.36
N PRO A 69 11.14 12.62 4.33
CA PRO A 69 9.76 12.15 4.45
C PRO A 69 8.73 13.29 4.56
N SER A 70 9.08 14.38 5.25
CA SER A 70 8.18 15.54 5.42
C SER A 70 7.75 16.17 4.11
N ASN A 71 8.60 16.13 3.07
CA ASN A 71 8.27 16.70 1.76
C ASN A 71 7.16 15.88 1.10
N PHE A 72 7.27 14.55 1.15
CA PHE A 72 6.22 13.66 0.65
C PHE A 72 4.93 13.79 1.48
N PHE A 73 5.04 13.67 2.80
CA PHE A 73 3.87 13.66 3.69
C PHE A 73 3.19 15.02 3.86
N ARG A 74 3.76 16.10 3.32
CA ARG A 74 3.13 17.43 3.29
C ARG A 74 1.79 17.42 2.58
N ASN A 75 1.72 16.69 1.45
CA ASN A 75 0.52 16.63 0.60
C ASN A 75 0.06 15.20 0.29
N CYS A 76 0.86 14.18 0.66
CA CYS A 76 0.58 12.78 0.34
C CYS A 76 0.42 11.93 1.60
N TYR A 77 -0.36 10.86 1.47
CA TYR A 77 -0.51 9.85 2.51
C TYR A 77 -0.64 8.47 1.85
N VAL A 78 -0.14 7.42 2.52
CA VAL A 78 -0.18 6.05 2.01
C VAL A 78 -1.04 5.20 2.91
N HIS A 79 -1.98 4.45 2.32
CA HIS A 79 -2.88 3.58 3.05
C HIS A 79 -3.17 2.31 2.25
N ASN A 80 -3.36 1.19 2.95
CA ASN A 80 -3.84 -0.03 2.33
C ASN A 80 -5.36 -0.09 2.40
N TYR A 81 -5.99 -0.52 1.32
CA TYR A 81 -7.45 -0.70 1.26
C TYR A 81 -7.94 -1.72 2.30
N CYS A 82 -7.26 -2.86 2.41
CA CYS A 82 -7.58 -3.89 3.39
C CYS A 82 -6.39 -4.05 4.34
N PRO A 83 -6.57 -3.96 5.67
CA PRO A 83 -5.47 -4.09 6.64
C PRO A 83 -5.10 -5.55 6.96
N ILE A 84 -5.84 -6.52 6.43
CA ILE A 84 -5.69 -7.93 6.81
C ILE A 84 -4.70 -8.64 5.87
N SER A 85 -3.70 -9.31 6.46
CA SER A 85 -2.86 -10.28 5.76
C SER A 85 -3.42 -11.68 5.98
N MET A 86 -3.64 -12.43 4.91
CA MET A 86 -4.26 -13.76 4.95
C MET A 86 -3.32 -14.77 4.31
N MET A 87 -3.33 -15.99 4.82
CA MET A 87 -2.50 -17.07 4.28
C MET A 87 -3.17 -18.44 4.45
N THR A 88 -2.79 -19.39 3.61
CA THR A 88 -3.16 -20.80 3.75
C THR A 88 -2.38 -21.46 4.90
N GLU A 89 -2.75 -22.69 5.26
CA GLU A 89 -2.01 -23.54 6.21
C GLU A 89 -0.55 -23.79 5.80
N THR A 90 -0.21 -23.61 4.52
CA THR A 90 1.16 -23.73 4.00
C THR A 90 1.92 -22.40 3.95
N ALA A 91 1.35 -21.34 4.54
CA ALA A 91 1.83 -19.95 4.51
C ALA A 91 1.84 -19.29 3.12
N LYS A 92 1.10 -19.83 2.16
CA LYS A 92 0.89 -19.16 0.86
C LYS A 92 -0.03 -17.97 1.08
N ASN A 93 0.33 -16.81 0.54
CA ASN A 93 -0.48 -15.60 0.65
C ASN A 93 -1.85 -15.80 -0.02
N ILE A 94 -2.91 -15.36 0.65
CA ILE A 94 -4.28 -15.28 0.12
C ILE A 94 -4.58 -13.80 -0.11
N THR A 95 -4.97 -13.47 -1.33
CA THR A 95 -5.47 -12.13 -1.66
C THR A 95 -6.98 -12.08 -1.52
N PRO A 96 -7.60 -10.89 -1.42
CA PRO A 96 -9.06 -10.77 -1.47
C PRO A 96 -9.69 -11.39 -2.73
N ALA A 97 -8.93 -11.59 -3.80
CA ALA A 97 -9.42 -12.25 -5.02
C ALA A 97 -9.56 -13.78 -4.87
N ASP A 98 -8.81 -14.39 -3.96
CA ASP A 98 -8.79 -15.84 -3.71
C ASP A 98 -9.90 -16.30 -2.75
N LEU A 99 -10.61 -15.36 -2.11
CA LEU A 99 -11.68 -15.64 -1.15
C LEU A 99 -12.98 -16.11 -1.82
N LYS A 100 -13.79 -16.90 -1.11
CA LYS A 100 -15.13 -17.27 -1.57
C LYS A 100 -16.00 -16.03 -1.73
N ALA A 101 -16.97 -16.08 -2.64
CA ALA A 101 -17.75 -14.90 -3.03
C ALA A 101 -18.41 -14.17 -1.84
N SER A 102 -19.00 -14.90 -0.88
CA SER A 102 -19.63 -14.32 0.30
C SER A 102 -18.62 -13.66 1.24
N GLU A 103 -17.54 -14.35 1.58
CA GLU A 103 -16.45 -13.84 2.44
C GLU A 103 -15.79 -12.61 1.82
N LYS A 104 -15.53 -12.67 0.51
CA LYS A 104 -15.00 -11.55 -0.27
C LYS A 104 -15.93 -10.35 -0.20
N LYS A 105 -17.24 -10.54 -0.42
CA LYS A 105 -18.22 -9.46 -0.37
C LYS A 105 -18.18 -8.76 0.99
N THR A 106 -18.29 -9.50 2.09
CA THR A 106 -18.25 -8.95 3.46
C THR A 106 -16.95 -8.17 3.71
N LEU A 107 -15.80 -8.72 3.32
CA LEU A 107 -14.51 -8.05 3.50
C LEU A 107 -14.44 -6.74 2.71
N LEU A 108 -14.85 -6.78 1.44
CA LEU A 108 -14.78 -5.62 0.55
C LEU A 108 -15.74 -4.50 1.02
N GLU A 109 -16.95 -4.83 1.45
CA GLU A 109 -17.90 -3.83 1.98
C GLU A 109 -17.36 -3.13 3.24
N ALA A 110 -16.72 -3.87 4.14
CA ALA A 110 -16.09 -3.28 5.32
C ALA A 110 -14.90 -2.37 4.95
N CYS A 111 -14.05 -2.82 4.01
CA CYS A 111 -12.91 -2.04 3.55
C CYS A 111 -13.33 -0.80 2.76
N ASP A 112 -14.43 -0.88 1.99
CA ASP A 112 -15.01 0.27 1.28
C ASP A 112 -15.48 1.35 2.24
N ALA A 113 -16.24 0.96 3.27
CA ALA A 113 -16.71 1.88 4.30
C ALA A 113 -15.55 2.54 5.05
N SER A 114 -14.46 1.80 5.29
CA SER A 114 -13.24 2.34 5.89
C SER A 114 -12.54 3.33 4.94
N LEU A 115 -12.36 2.97 3.66
CA LEU A 115 -11.71 3.84 2.68
C LEU A 115 -12.49 5.15 2.49
N PHE A 116 -13.83 5.07 2.44
CA PHE A 116 -14.70 6.24 2.42
C PHE A 116 -14.40 7.19 3.60
N LYS A 117 -14.37 6.66 4.83
CA LYS A 117 -14.05 7.46 6.02
C LYS A 117 -12.65 8.07 5.97
N VAL A 118 -11.65 7.34 5.47
CA VAL A 118 -10.29 7.85 5.30
C VAL A 118 -10.26 9.00 4.28
N MET A 119 -10.95 8.86 3.14
CA MET A 119 -11.04 9.92 2.12
C MET A 119 -11.68 11.19 2.69
N GLN A 120 -12.75 11.05 3.48
CA GLN A 120 -13.42 12.18 4.12
C GLN A 120 -12.52 12.86 5.17
N LEU A 121 -11.87 12.07 6.02
CA LEU A 121 -11.00 12.59 7.09
C LEU A 121 -9.81 13.37 6.51
N LEU A 122 -9.17 12.82 5.49
CA LEU A 122 -7.98 13.42 4.88
C LEU A 122 -8.32 14.51 3.84
N GLN A 123 -9.61 14.66 3.48
CA GLN A 123 -10.09 15.62 2.48
C GLN A 123 -9.30 15.56 1.16
N VAL A 124 -9.00 14.35 0.70
CA VAL A 124 -8.18 14.14 -0.50
C VAL A 124 -8.91 14.60 -1.77
N SER A 125 -8.19 15.26 -2.68
CA SER A 125 -8.69 15.61 -4.01
C SER A 125 -8.37 14.54 -5.06
N VAL A 126 -7.33 13.74 -4.83
CA VAL A 126 -6.88 12.68 -5.73
C VAL A 126 -6.54 11.41 -4.95
N VAL A 127 -6.96 10.26 -5.47
CA VAL A 127 -6.55 8.94 -4.98
C VAL A 127 -5.79 8.21 -6.07
N VAL A 128 -4.57 7.78 -5.73
CA VAL A 128 -3.70 7.02 -6.63
C VAL A 128 -3.73 5.54 -6.23
N GLY A 129 -4.42 4.73 -7.02
CA GLY A 129 -4.45 3.27 -6.86
C GLY A 129 -3.12 2.64 -7.29
N ILE A 130 -2.42 2.00 -6.36
CA ILE A 130 -1.20 1.25 -6.67
C ILE A 130 -1.59 -0.17 -7.10
N GLY A 131 -1.60 -0.38 -8.43
CA GLY A 131 -2.13 -1.58 -9.06
C GLY A 131 -3.63 -1.53 -9.32
N ARG A 132 -4.08 -2.34 -10.29
CA ARG A 132 -5.45 -2.33 -10.82
C ARG A 132 -6.53 -2.55 -9.77
N PHE A 133 -6.34 -3.52 -8.88
CA PHE A 133 -7.30 -3.77 -7.80
C PHE A 133 -7.53 -2.51 -6.93
N ALA A 134 -6.45 -1.83 -6.51
CA ALA A 134 -6.58 -0.67 -5.65
C ALA A 134 -7.27 0.51 -6.38
N GLU A 135 -6.93 0.71 -7.66
CA GLU A 135 -7.56 1.71 -8.53
C GLU A 135 -9.07 1.44 -8.69
N GLU A 136 -9.45 0.21 -9.04
CA GLU A 136 -10.84 -0.18 -9.25
C GLU A 136 -11.67 -0.08 -7.97
N ARG A 137 -11.12 -0.51 -6.82
CA ARG A 137 -11.80 -0.39 -5.52
C ARG A 137 -11.97 1.07 -5.10
N ALA A 138 -10.95 1.92 -5.26
CA ALA A 138 -11.09 3.34 -4.98
C ALA A 138 -12.15 4.00 -5.86
N ARG A 139 -12.18 3.67 -7.16
CA ARG A 139 -13.20 4.17 -8.09
C ARG A 139 -14.60 3.70 -7.72
N HIS A 140 -14.74 2.44 -7.30
CA HIS A 140 -16.00 1.93 -6.78
C HIS A 140 -16.48 2.72 -5.56
N VAL A 141 -15.62 2.95 -4.56
CA VAL A 141 -15.97 3.73 -3.36
C VAL A 141 -16.37 5.15 -3.74
N VAL A 142 -15.60 5.83 -4.59
CA VAL A 142 -15.94 7.19 -5.04
C VAL A 142 -17.33 7.26 -5.67
N ASN A 143 -17.67 6.29 -6.53
CA ASN A 143 -18.97 6.23 -7.17
C ASN A 143 -20.10 5.87 -6.19
N SER A 144 -19.90 4.83 -5.37
CA SER A 144 -20.92 4.32 -4.44
C SER A 144 -21.28 5.33 -3.34
N PHE A 145 -20.34 6.20 -2.95
CA PHE A 145 -20.52 7.20 -1.90
C PHE A 145 -20.64 8.64 -2.45
N ASN A 146 -20.79 8.82 -3.76
CA ASN A 146 -20.97 10.12 -4.44
C ASN A 146 -19.85 11.15 -4.15
N LEU A 147 -18.60 10.70 -4.06
CA LEU A 147 -17.43 11.55 -3.87
C LEU A 147 -16.90 12.12 -5.20
N GLN A 148 -17.78 12.69 -6.03
CA GLN A 148 -17.47 13.05 -7.43
C GLN A 148 -16.34 14.08 -7.59
N SER A 149 -16.00 14.83 -6.54
CA SER A 149 -14.85 15.75 -6.52
C SER A 149 -13.50 15.03 -6.39
N VAL A 150 -13.49 13.75 -6.00
CA VAL A 150 -12.27 12.97 -5.81
C VAL A 150 -11.88 12.27 -7.11
N ARG A 151 -10.76 12.68 -7.69
CA ARG A 151 -10.21 12.05 -8.90
C ARG A 151 -9.49 10.74 -8.56
N VAL A 152 -9.85 9.64 -9.24
CA VAL A 152 -9.15 8.34 -9.06
C VAL A 152 -8.28 8.01 -10.28
N VAL A 153 -6.99 7.86 -10.04
CA VAL A 153 -5.99 7.44 -11.05
C VAL A 153 -5.25 6.19 -10.58
N GLY A 154 -4.51 5.53 -11.47
CA GLY A 154 -3.79 4.30 -11.15
C GLY A 154 -2.36 4.32 -11.66
N ILE A 155 -1.45 3.71 -10.90
CA ILE A 155 -0.06 3.46 -11.31
C ILE A 155 0.27 1.97 -11.22
N MET A 156 1.36 1.57 -11.88
CA MET A 156 1.84 0.19 -11.87
C MET A 156 2.20 -0.27 -10.45
N HIS A 157 1.82 -1.50 -10.07
CA HIS A 157 2.25 -2.08 -8.80
C HIS A 157 3.74 -2.49 -8.82
N PRO A 158 4.53 -2.23 -7.76
CA PRO A 158 5.97 -2.54 -7.70
C PRO A 158 6.34 -4.03 -7.55
N SER A 159 5.37 -4.93 -7.62
CA SER A 159 5.59 -6.34 -7.25
C SER A 159 6.52 -7.03 -8.25
N PRO A 160 7.47 -7.88 -7.80
CA PRO A 160 8.34 -8.63 -8.70
C PRO A 160 7.59 -9.66 -9.56
N ILE A 161 6.35 -9.99 -9.22
CA ILE A 161 5.48 -10.86 -10.03
C ILE A 161 5.15 -10.20 -11.37
N ASN A 162 5.17 -8.86 -11.45
CA ASN A 162 4.97 -8.14 -12.70
C ASN A 162 6.31 -8.03 -13.47
N PRO A 163 6.46 -8.67 -14.65
CA PRO A 163 7.70 -8.63 -15.42
C PRO A 163 8.12 -7.22 -15.82
N ALA A 164 7.16 -6.32 -16.09
CA ALA A 164 7.47 -4.93 -16.43
C ALA A 164 8.09 -4.17 -15.26
N ALA A 165 7.65 -4.45 -14.02
CA ALA A 165 8.23 -3.83 -12.83
C ALA A 165 9.72 -4.20 -12.63
N ASN A 166 10.12 -5.38 -13.10
CA ASN A 166 11.51 -5.83 -13.05
C ASN A 166 12.41 -5.15 -14.11
N LYS A 167 11.83 -4.46 -15.10
CA LYS A 167 12.54 -3.77 -16.19
C LYS A 167 12.69 -2.25 -15.97
N GLY A 168 12.42 -1.76 -14.77
CA GLY A 168 12.53 -0.33 -14.45
C GLY A 168 11.24 0.28 -13.92
N TRP A 169 10.67 -0.28 -12.84
CA TRP A 169 9.43 0.21 -12.25
C TRP A 169 9.43 1.71 -11.92
N LYS A 170 10.56 2.24 -11.42
CA LYS A 170 10.68 3.64 -10.98
C LYS A 170 10.44 4.62 -12.14
N GLU A 171 11.09 4.41 -13.28
CA GLU A 171 10.95 5.28 -14.44
C GLU A 171 9.54 5.21 -15.04
N ILE A 172 8.97 3.99 -15.11
CA ILE A 172 7.59 3.82 -15.56
C ILE A 172 6.63 4.60 -14.66
N VAL A 173 6.75 4.48 -13.34
CA VAL A 173 5.87 5.18 -12.40
C VAL A 173 6.13 6.69 -12.38
N ARG A 174 7.38 7.13 -12.56
CA ARG A 174 7.70 8.56 -12.71
C ARG A 174 6.94 9.16 -13.89
N MET A 175 6.99 8.52 -15.06
CA MET A 175 6.24 8.94 -16.24
C MET A 175 4.73 8.92 -15.99
N GLN A 176 4.20 7.84 -15.40
CA GLN A 176 2.77 7.75 -15.08
C GLN A 176 2.31 8.89 -14.15
N LEU A 177 3.06 9.18 -13.08
CA LEU A 177 2.71 10.24 -12.14
C LEU A 177 2.80 11.63 -12.79
N HIS A 178 3.76 11.83 -13.69
CA HIS A 178 3.89 13.04 -14.48
C HIS A 178 2.67 13.23 -15.41
N ASP A 179 2.37 12.22 -16.23
CA ASP A 179 1.29 12.29 -17.23
C ASP A 179 -0.11 12.40 -16.58
N LEU A 180 -0.27 11.84 -15.38
CA LEU A 180 -1.47 12.00 -14.58
C LEU A 180 -1.56 13.37 -13.89
N GLY A 181 -0.50 14.17 -13.90
CA GLY A 181 -0.43 15.48 -13.26
C GLY A 181 -0.41 15.42 -11.74
N VAL A 182 0.08 14.32 -11.16
CA VAL A 182 0.10 14.11 -9.70
C VAL A 182 1.51 14.18 -9.10
N LEU A 183 2.55 14.07 -9.93
CA LEU A 183 3.94 14.18 -9.47
C LEU A 183 4.22 15.51 -8.76
N GLN A 184 3.59 16.59 -9.22
CA GLN A 184 3.70 17.93 -8.63
C GLN A 184 3.29 17.98 -7.15
N PHE A 185 2.39 17.12 -6.67
CA PHE A 185 1.99 17.10 -5.26
C PHE A 185 3.07 16.50 -4.35
N MET A 186 3.99 15.70 -4.90
CA MET A 186 5.05 15.03 -4.15
C MET A 186 6.31 15.88 -3.98
N VAL A 187 6.53 16.84 -4.87
CA VAL A 187 7.76 17.65 -4.96
C VAL A 187 7.55 19.11 -4.54
N ALA A 188 6.35 19.47 -4.08
CA ALA A 188 5.95 20.83 -3.71
C ALA A 188 6.24 21.20 -2.25
#